data_AF-A0A8T1HHL7-F1
#
_entry.id   AF-A0A8T1HHL7-F1
#
_cell.length_a   1.000
_cell.length_b   1.000
_cell.length_c   1.000
_cell.angle_alpha   90.00
_cell.angle_beta   90.00
_cell.angle_gamma   90.00
#
_symmetry.space_group_name_H-M   'P 1'
#
loop_
_entity.id
_entity.type
_entity.pdbx_description
1 polymer ?
#
loop_
_entity_poly.entity_id
_entity_poly.type
_entity_poly.pdbx_seq_one_letter_code
_entity_poly.pdbx_strand_id
1 'polypeptide(L)'
;MTDAVKTFKKNNEKWRFIKVIVTNKDFTERAVLSEAFPSARMLLCQYHVVTYLDQQISQLYSGTLENKEELRDIMSTLIYASSEQ
;
A
#
# COMPACT_ATOMS: atom_id res chain seq x y z
N MET A 1 -11.30 7.12 -13.63
CA MET A 1 -9.82 7.18 -13.50
C MET A 1 -9.12 7.68 -14.75
N THR A 2 -9.40 7.14 -15.94
CA THR A 2 -8.71 7.48 -17.21
C THR A 2 -8.67 8.98 -17.53
N ASP A 3 -9.79 9.70 -17.39
CA ASP A 3 -9.82 11.14 -17.67
C ASP A 3 -9.04 11.98 -16.65
N ALA A 4 -9.01 11.53 -15.39
CA ALA A 4 -8.18 12.13 -14.36
C ALA A 4 -6.69 11.97 -14.68
N VAL A 5 -6.27 10.78 -15.13
CA VAL A 5 -4.89 10.52 -15.57
C VAL A 5 -4.51 11.37 -16.79
N LYS A 6 -5.40 11.47 -17.80
CA LYS A 6 -5.17 12.32 -18.97
C LYS A 6 -4.98 13.78 -18.56
N THR A 7 -5.86 14.28 -17.69
CA THR A 7 -5.80 15.64 -17.16
C THR A 7 -4.52 15.86 -16.35
N PHE A 8 -4.13 14.92 -15.49
CA PHE A 8 -2.89 14.99 -14.73
C PHE A 8 -1.67 15.12 -15.66
N LYS A 9 -1.56 14.25 -16.66
CA LYS A 9 -0.44 14.27 -17.62
C LYS A 9 -0.40 15.55 -18.45
N LYS A 10 -1.58 16.07 -18.85
CA LYS A 10 -1.68 17.33 -19.60
C LYS A 10 -1.13 18.52 -18.80
N ASN A 11 -1.33 18.53 -17.49
CA ASN A 11 -0.94 19.65 -16.62
C ASN A 11 0.44 19.45 -15.96
N ASN A 12 1.06 18.28 -16.09
CA ASN A 12 2.31 17.96 -15.40
C ASN A 12 3.30 17.34 -16.39
N GLU A 13 4.02 18.15 -17.18
CA GLU A 13 4.96 17.66 -18.21
C GLU A 13 6.01 16.67 -17.69
N LYS A 14 6.38 16.83 -16.41
CA LYS A 14 7.33 15.98 -15.68
C LYS A 14 6.75 14.62 -15.25
N TRP A 15 5.52 14.28 -15.60
CA TRP A 15 4.88 13.00 -15.23
C TRP A 15 5.72 11.78 -15.65
N ARG A 16 6.51 11.90 -16.73
CA ARG A 16 7.42 10.85 -17.22
C ARG A 16 8.56 10.52 -16.25
N PHE A 17 8.86 11.41 -15.30
CA PHE A 17 9.88 11.19 -14.28
C PHE A 17 9.35 10.50 -13.03
N ILE A 18 8.03 10.26 -12.93
CA ILE A 18 7.44 9.52 -11.83
C ILE A 18 8.01 8.09 -11.84
N LYS A 19 8.69 7.73 -10.74
CA LYS A 19 9.30 6.40 -10.57
C LYS A 19 8.47 5.47 -9.71
N VAL A 20 7.61 6.02 -8.86
CA VAL A 20 6.82 5.26 -7.89
C VAL A 20 5.43 5.87 -7.81
N ILE A 21 4.42 5.01 -7.76
CA ILE A 21 3.04 5.38 -7.45
C ILE A 21 2.62 4.56 -6.24
N VAL A 22 2.17 5.24 -5.20
CA VAL A 22 1.72 4.62 -3.95
C VAL A 22 0.20 4.69 -3.88
N THR A 23 -0.47 3.54 -3.75
CA THR A 23 -1.94 3.47 -3.68
C THR A 23 -2.40 2.83 -2.37
N ASN A 24 -3.64 3.10 -1.96
CA ASN A 24 -4.31 2.30 -0.93
C ASN A 24 -4.46 0.83 -1.42
N LYS A 25 -4.58 -0.13 -0.50
CA LYS A 25 -4.85 -1.55 -0.78
C LYS A 25 -6.18 -1.73 -1.51
N ASP A 26 -7.18 -0.92 -1.17
CA ASP A 26 -8.54 -0.99 -1.71
C ASP A 26 -8.72 -0.16 -3.00
N PHE A 27 -7.62 0.39 -3.53
CA PHE A 27 -7.66 1.12 -4.79
C PHE A 27 -7.86 0.13 -5.95
N THR A 28 -8.98 0.22 -6.65
CA THR A 28 -9.40 -0.79 -7.64
C THR A 28 -8.82 -0.52 -9.02
N GLU A 29 -8.51 0.72 -9.36
CA GLU A 29 -8.01 1.11 -10.70
C GLU A 29 -6.48 1.04 -10.84
N ARG A 30 -5.82 0.14 -10.10
CA ARG A 30 -4.35 -0.06 -10.20
C ARG A 30 -3.91 -0.43 -11.61
N ALA A 31 -4.72 -1.19 -12.35
CA ALA A 31 -4.44 -1.55 -13.75
C ALA A 31 -4.36 -0.30 -14.63
N VAL A 32 -5.30 0.65 -14.48
CA VAL A 32 -5.33 1.91 -15.23
C VAL A 32 -4.07 2.74 -14.95
N LEU A 33 -3.61 2.79 -13.70
CA LEU A 33 -2.36 3.48 -13.35
C LEU A 33 -1.13 2.76 -13.91
N SER A 34 -1.10 1.42 -13.88
CA SER A 34 0.00 0.61 -14.43
C SER A 34 0.16 0.84 -15.94
N GLU A 35 -0.95 0.80 -16.69
CA GLU A 35 -0.96 1.08 -18.12
C GLU A 35 -0.55 2.54 -18.43
N ALA A 36 -0.99 3.48 -17.60
CA ALA A 36 -0.67 4.88 -17.78
C ALA A 36 0.79 5.22 -17.42
N PHE A 37 1.39 4.54 -16.44
CA PHE A 37 2.73 4.84 -15.94
C PHE A 37 3.59 3.58 -15.95
N PRO A 38 3.89 3.00 -17.12
CA PRO A 38 4.53 1.68 -17.23
C PRO A 38 5.96 1.66 -16.67
N SER A 39 6.62 2.82 -16.57
CA SER A 39 7.95 2.96 -15.98
C SER A 39 7.94 3.21 -14.46
N ALA A 40 6.77 3.39 -13.85
CA ALA A 40 6.65 3.61 -12.42
C ALA A 40 6.36 2.29 -11.69
N ARG A 41 7.04 2.06 -10.56
CA ARG A 41 6.74 0.95 -9.66
C ARG A 41 5.46 1.26 -8.89
N MET A 42 4.49 0.35 -8.95
CA MET A 42 3.29 0.40 -8.12
C MET A 42 3.60 -0.16 -6.72
N LEU A 43 3.36 0.63 -5.69
CA LEU A 43 3.50 0.24 -4.29
C LEU A 43 2.18 0.39 -3.54
N LEU A 44 2.01 -0.40 -2.48
CA LEU A 44 0.97 -0.17 -1.50
C LEU A 44 1.44 0.87 -0.49
N CYS A 45 0.51 1.68 -0.01
CA CYS A 45 0.75 2.63 1.07
C CYS A 45 1.02 1.87 2.37
N GLN A 46 2.21 2.07 2.95
CA GLN A 46 2.62 1.42 4.19
C GLN A 46 1.62 1.65 5.33
N TYR A 47 1.13 2.89 5.49
CA TYR A 47 0.11 3.20 6.50
C TYR A 47 -1.13 2.33 6.37
N HIS A 48 -1.70 2.23 5.16
CA HIS A 48 -2.90 1.42 4.93
C HIS A 48 -2.64 -0.08 5.14
N VAL A 49 -1.44 -0.57 4.81
CA VAL A 49 -1.05 -1.96 5.07
C VAL A 49 -0.97 -2.23 6.57
N VAL A 50 -0.30 -1.37 7.34
CA VAL A 50 -0.19 -1.47 8.81
C VAL A 50 -1.59 -1.46 9.45
N THR A 51 -2.42 -0.47 9.11
CA THR A 51 -3.78 -0.36 9.65
C THR A 51 -4.63 -1.57 9.31
N TYR A 52 -4.52 -2.09 8.08
CA TYR A 52 -5.25 -3.29 7.67
C TYR A 52 -4.83 -4.50 8.50
N LEU A 53 -3.53 -4.72 8.70
CA LEU A 53 -3.02 -5.87 9.46
C LEU A 53 -3.43 -5.79 10.94
N ASP A 54 -3.42 -4.61 11.56
CA ASP A 54 -3.93 -4.43 12.92
C ASP A 54 -5.45 -4.71 13.02
N GLN A 55 -6.22 -4.31 12.00
CA GLN A 55 -7.64 -4.67 11.91
C GLN A 55 -7.84 -6.18 11.77
N GLN A 56 -7.00 -6.86 10.98
CA GLN A 56 -7.08 -8.33 10.84
C GLN A 56 -6.77 -9.03 12.16
N ILE A 57 -5.73 -8.62 12.89
CA ILE A 57 -5.45 -9.14 14.24
C ILE A 57 -6.65 -8.87 15.15
N SER A 58 -7.25 -7.69 15.05
CA SER A 58 -8.38 -7.32 15.90
C SER A 58 -9.64 -8.14 15.65
N GLN A 59 -9.91 -8.52 14.41
CA GLN A 59 -11.11 -9.22 13.98
C GLN A 59 -11.00 -10.74 14.02
N LEU A 60 -9.83 -11.28 13.67
CA LEU A 60 -9.63 -12.72 13.46
C LEU A 60 -9.08 -13.44 14.69
N TYR A 61 -8.39 -12.71 15.58
CA TYR A 61 -7.81 -13.32 16.77
C TYR A 61 -8.83 -13.43 17.90
N SER A 62 -9.02 -14.65 18.41
CA SER A 62 -10.01 -14.99 19.45
C SER A 62 -9.41 -15.49 20.77
N GLY A 63 -8.08 -15.42 20.94
CA GLY A 63 -7.40 -15.85 22.17
C GLY A 63 -7.27 -14.74 23.22
N THR A 64 -6.21 -14.80 24.04
CA THR A 64 -6.00 -13.88 25.17
C THR A 64 -5.54 -12.50 24.73
N LEU A 65 -5.79 -11.47 25.54
CA LEU A 65 -5.30 -10.11 25.24
C LEU A 65 -3.77 -10.07 25.13
N GLU A 66 -3.07 -10.78 26.02
CA GLU A 66 -1.61 -10.89 26.02
C GLU A 66 -1.07 -11.41 24.68
N ASN A 67 -1.58 -12.55 24.21
CA ASN A 67 -1.17 -13.11 22.92
C ASN A 67 -1.57 -12.20 21.74
N LYS A 68 -2.64 -11.42 21.87
CA LYS A 68 -3.05 -10.44 20.85
C LYS A 68 -2.04 -9.29 20.76
N GLU A 69 -1.50 -8.85 21.89
CA GLU A 69 -0.44 -7.85 21.95
C GLU A 69 0.87 -8.41 21.40
N GLU A 70 1.25 -9.64 21.76
CA GLU A 70 2.41 -10.33 21.20
C GLU A 70 2.33 -10.45 19.67
N LEU A 71 1.15 -10.77 19.13
CA LEU A 71 0.93 -10.80 17.68
C LEU A 71 1.13 -9.42 17.01
N ARG A 72 0.75 -8.33 17.68
CA ARG A 72 0.99 -6.97 17.16
C ARG A 72 2.46 -6.61 17.15
N ASP A 73 3.21 -7.04 18.15
CA ASP A 73 4.65 -6.81 18.25
C ASP A 73 5.41 -7.59 17.17
N ILE A 74 5.05 -8.85 16.96
CA ILE A 74 5.58 -9.67 15.86
C ILE A 74 5.24 -9.02 14.51
N MET A 75 3.99 -8.61 14.30
CA MET A 75 3.56 -7.95 13.06
C MET A 75 4.35 -6.66 12.80
N SER A 76 4.55 -5.83 13.82
CA SER A 76 5.35 -4.61 13.71
C SER A 76 6.79 -4.92 13.32
N THR A 77 7.39 -5.93 13.97
CA THR A 77 8.76 -6.38 13.65
C THR A 77 8.88 -6.83 12.20
N LEU A 78 7.90 -7.59 11.69
CA LEU A 78 7.89 -8.03 10.29
C LEU A 78 7.76 -6.86 9.31
N ILE A 79 6.89 -5.88 9.60
CA ILE A 79 6.65 -4.73 8.72
C ILE A 79 7.88 -3.82 8.61
N TYR A 80 8.63 -3.66 9.70
CA TYR A 80 9.80 -2.78 9.76
C TYR A 80 11.14 -3.52 9.60
N ALA A 81 11.11 -4.80 9.22
CA ALA A 81 12.32 -5.55 8.93
C ALA A 81 13.09 -4.91 7.76
N SER A 82 14.42 -4.84 7.89
CA SER A 82 15.32 -4.23 6.91
C SER A 82 15.65 -5.14 5.72
N SER A 83 15.27 -6.42 5.78
CA SER A 83 15.46 -7.38 4.70
C SER A 83 14.35 -8.43 4.72
N GLU A 84 13.92 -8.86 3.54
CA GLU A 84 13.30 -10.16 3.33
C GLU A 84 14.44 -11.19 3.44
N GLN A 85 14.54 -11.95 4.54
CA GLN A 85 15.49 -13.07 4.61
C GLN A 85 15.11 -14.15 3.61
#